data_AF-A0A7W1HX77-F1
#
_entry.id   AF-A0A7W1HX77-F1
#
_cell.length_a   1.000
_cell.length_b   1.000
_cell.length_c   1.000
_cell.angle_alpha   90.00
_cell.angle_beta   90.00
_cell.angle_gamma   90.00
#
_symmetry.space_group_name_H-M   'P 1'
#
loop_
_entity.id
_entity.type
_entity.pdbx_description
1 polymer ?
#
loop_
_entity_poly.entity_id
_entity_poly.type
_entity_poly.pdbx_seq_one_letter_code
_entity_poly.pdbx_strand_id
1 'polypeptide(L)'
;MNRVKTTFNFIAILFILFGYLVAETSAQGIAPAPKLPAGMKGSNPNDPRTKLKPGVYDAGETAFGIKHLSLLKKPEAFDVGVDPNSPMVAKALKALGVPPDAPIPPAVKMSFAPLAFANSDLAFQGNHLFMGNFYGFNIYDISKPA
;
A
#
# COMPACT_ATOMS: atom_id res chain seq x y z
N MET A 1 12.00 -62.41 -5.19
CA MET A 1 11.49 -61.66 -6.36
C MET A 1 10.72 -60.37 -6.01
N ASN A 2 10.90 -59.79 -4.80
CA ASN A 2 10.13 -58.61 -4.34
C ASN A 2 10.99 -57.39 -3.95
N ARG A 3 12.31 -57.41 -4.18
CA ARG A 3 13.22 -56.29 -3.81
C ARG A 3 13.52 -55.30 -4.95
N VAL A 4 13.20 -55.64 -6.20
CA VAL A 4 13.44 -54.76 -7.36
C VAL A 4 12.22 -53.89 -7.70
N LYS A 5 11.00 -54.36 -7.39
CA LYS A 5 9.75 -53.60 -7.60
C LYS A 5 9.58 -52.43 -6.62
N THR A 6 10.11 -52.56 -5.39
CA THR A 6 9.98 -51.53 -4.34
C THR A 6 10.88 -50.33 -4.61
N THR A 7 12.07 -50.53 -5.17
CA THR A 7 13.03 -49.45 -5.49
C THR A 7 12.59 -48.62 -6.69
N PHE A 8 11.91 -49.24 -7.66
CA PHE A 8 11.38 -48.55 -8.84
C PHE A 8 10.18 -47.63 -8.49
N ASN A 9 9.33 -48.06 -7.56
CA ASN A 9 8.19 -47.25 -7.09
C ASN A 9 8.61 -46.05 -6.22
N PHE A 10 9.74 -46.11 -5.51
CA PHE A 10 10.24 -44.97 -4.74
C PHE A 10 10.85 -43.87 -5.62
N ILE A 11 11.51 -44.23 -6.72
CA ILE A 11 12.07 -43.26 -7.67
C ILE A 11 10.94 -42.57 -8.46
N ALA A 12 9.89 -43.30 -8.84
CA ALA A 12 8.73 -42.71 -9.52
C ALA A 12 7.97 -41.68 -8.66
N ILE A 13 7.86 -41.91 -7.34
CA ILE A 13 7.18 -40.97 -6.42
C ILE A 13 8.05 -39.74 -6.13
N LEU A 14 9.38 -39.89 -6.10
CA LEU A 14 10.30 -38.76 -5.91
C LEU A 14 10.31 -37.80 -7.10
N PHE A 15 10.14 -38.30 -8.33
CA PHE A 15 9.99 -37.48 -9.53
C PHE A 15 8.62 -36.77 -9.61
N ILE A 16 7.56 -37.38 -9.06
CA ILE A 16 6.23 -36.76 -9.00
C ILE A 16 6.17 -35.68 -7.91
N LEU A 17 6.91 -35.82 -6.80
CA LEU A 17 6.98 -34.78 -5.77
C LEU A 17 7.86 -33.56 -6.15
N PHE A 18 8.83 -33.73 -7.04
CA PHE A 18 9.69 -32.62 -7.49
C PHE A 18 9.10 -31.83 -8.68
N GLY A 19 8.05 -32.36 -9.33
CA GLY A 19 7.40 -31.74 -10.49
C GLY A 19 6.36 -30.65 -10.17
N TYR A 20 6.00 -30.45 -8.90
CA TYR A 20 4.96 -29.49 -8.48
C TYR A 20 5.50 -28.17 -7.91
N LEU A 21 6.81 -27.91 -8.03
CA LEU A 21 7.39 -26.61 -7.65
C LEU A 21 7.86 -25.82 -8.88
N VAL A 22 6.99 -25.68 -9.88
CA VAL A 22 7.07 -24.53 -10.79
C VAL A 22 5.95 -23.61 -10.36
N ALA A 23 6.30 -22.66 -9.48
CA ALA A 23 5.51 -21.47 -9.32
C ALA A 23 5.32 -20.88 -10.72
N GLU A 24 4.07 -20.68 -11.13
CA GLU A 24 3.73 -19.78 -12.22
C GLU A 24 4.23 -18.39 -11.82
N THR A 25 5.50 -18.11 -12.13
CA THR A 25 5.92 -16.76 -12.45
C THR A 25 5.01 -16.37 -13.59
N SER A 26 4.06 -15.49 -13.33
CA SER A 26 3.42 -14.71 -14.39
C SER A 26 4.54 -14.10 -15.21
N ALA A 27 4.90 -14.78 -16.29
CA ALA A 27 5.75 -14.22 -17.32
C ALA A 27 4.85 -13.20 -18.01
N GLN A 28 4.75 -11.99 -17.44
CA GLN A 28 4.63 -10.81 -18.28
C GLN A 28 5.86 -10.89 -19.19
N GLY A 29 5.68 -11.49 -20.37
CA GLY A 29 6.70 -11.49 -21.40
C GLY A 29 7.18 -10.05 -21.52
N ILE A 30 8.48 -9.84 -21.37
CA ILE A 30 9.10 -8.52 -21.49
C ILE A 30 9.08 -8.19 -22.98
N ALA A 31 7.90 -7.90 -23.51
CA ALA A 31 7.79 -7.16 -24.75
C ALA A 31 8.48 -5.81 -24.50
N PRO A 32 9.36 -5.35 -25.41
CA PRO A 32 9.96 -4.03 -25.28
C PRO A 32 8.86 -3.01 -25.08
N ALA A 33 9.01 -2.15 -24.07
CA ALA A 33 8.04 -1.09 -23.81
C ALA A 33 7.80 -0.29 -25.11
N PRO A 34 6.54 0.01 -25.47
CA PRO A 34 6.22 0.79 -26.66
C PRO A 34 7.05 2.09 -26.69
N LYS A 35 7.54 2.47 -27.86
CA LYS A 35 8.24 3.76 -28.02
C LYS A 35 7.25 4.87 -27.66
N LEU A 36 7.66 5.72 -26.72
CA LEU A 36 6.83 6.84 -26.28
C LEU A 36 6.57 7.82 -27.44
N PRO A 37 5.41 8.48 -27.48
CA PRO A 37 5.13 9.56 -28.43
C PRO A 37 6.22 10.63 -28.42
N ALA A 38 6.40 11.31 -29.56
CA ALA A 38 7.36 12.41 -29.68
C ALA A 38 7.08 13.49 -28.61
N GLY A 39 8.14 13.90 -27.88
CA GLY A 39 8.05 14.88 -26.79
C GLY A 39 7.82 14.27 -25.40
N MET A 40 7.51 12.98 -25.27
CA MET A 40 7.41 12.32 -23.97
C MET A 40 8.77 11.77 -23.52
N LYS A 41 9.19 12.15 -22.31
CA LYS A 41 10.36 11.58 -21.63
C LYS A 41 9.91 10.42 -20.76
N GLY A 42 10.46 9.23 -21.02
CA GLY A 42 10.16 8.04 -20.23
C GLY A 42 10.77 8.07 -18.83
N SER A 43 10.51 6.99 -18.08
CA SER A 43 11.18 6.75 -16.80
C SER A 43 12.70 6.84 -16.98
N ASN A 44 13.37 7.55 -16.07
CA ASN A 44 14.82 7.68 -16.05
C ASN A 44 15.41 6.64 -15.08
N PRO A 45 16.14 5.62 -15.54
CA PRO A 45 16.75 4.62 -14.66
C PRO A 45 17.77 5.19 -13.67
N ASN A 46 18.30 6.38 -13.95
CA ASN A 46 19.26 7.08 -13.09
C ASN A 46 18.58 8.02 -12.07
N ASP A 47 17.24 8.08 -12.02
CA ASP A 47 16.54 8.83 -10.99
C ASP A 47 16.73 8.14 -9.63
N PRO A 48 17.19 8.85 -8.59
CA PRO A 48 17.45 8.25 -7.27
C PRO A 48 16.20 7.61 -6.65
N ARG A 49 14.99 7.99 -7.10
CA ARG A 49 13.72 7.40 -6.65
C ARG A 49 13.50 5.96 -7.12
N THR A 50 14.22 5.51 -8.16
CA THR A 50 14.02 4.19 -8.77
C THR A 50 14.40 3.01 -7.89
N LYS A 51 15.23 3.23 -6.87
CA LYS A 51 15.77 2.19 -5.97
C LYS A 51 15.29 2.33 -4.53
N LEU A 52 14.30 3.17 -4.27
CA LEU A 52 13.78 3.37 -2.92
C LEU A 52 13.03 2.14 -2.43
N LYS A 53 13.25 1.79 -1.17
CA LYS A 53 12.52 0.71 -0.48
C LYS A 53 11.02 1.03 -0.46
N PRO A 54 10.11 0.11 -0.78
CA PRO A 54 8.67 0.34 -0.59
C PRO A 54 8.31 0.28 0.91
N GLY A 55 7.25 0.98 1.31
CA GLY A 55 6.74 0.93 2.69
C GLY A 55 5.60 1.92 2.91
N VAL A 56 4.75 1.66 3.91
CA VAL A 56 3.72 2.63 4.34
C VAL A 56 4.29 3.60 5.38
N TYR A 57 5.16 3.10 6.25
CA TYR A 57 5.76 3.87 7.35
C TYR A 57 7.30 3.84 7.38
N ASP A 58 7.92 3.17 6.42
CA ASP A 58 9.36 2.90 6.37
C ASP A 58 9.89 2.79 4.93
N ALA A 59 9.23 3.53 4.02
CA ALA A 59 9.68 3.68 2.65
C ALA A 59 11.06 4.34 2.61
N GLY A 60 11.84 3.99 1.59
CA GLY A 60 13.06 4.72 1.26
C GLY A 60 12.69 6.13 0.79
N GLU A 61 13.53 7.10 1.14
CA GLU A 61 13.29 8.51 0.83
C GLU A 61 14.45 9.09 0.02
N THR A 62 14.11 10.03 -0.85
CA THR A 62 15.07 10.95 -1.44
C THR A 62 14.44 12.34 -1.46
N ALA A 63 15.19 13.36 -1.07
CA ALA A 63 14.69 14.71 -0.91
C ALA A 63 15.66 15.70 -1.55
N PHE A 64 15.12 16.78 -2.11
CA PHE A 64 15.91 17.87 -2.69
C PHE A 64 15.36 19.21 -2.19
N GLY A 65 16.22 20.04 -1.60
CA GLY A 65 15.83 21.33 -1.03
C GLY A 65 15.02 21.27 0.27
N ILE A 66 14.66 20.07 0.75
CA ILE A 66 13.98 19.84 2.04
C ILE A 66 14.59 18.62 2.75
N LYS A 67 14.35 18.52 4.06
CA LYS A 67 14.77 17.39 4.89
C LYS A 67 13.57 16.82 5.64
N HIS A 68 13.37 15.50 5.57
CA HIS A 68 12.41 14.83 6.43
C HIS A 68 12.95 14.79 7.88
N LEU A 69 12.14 15.29 8.82
CA LEU A 69 12.51 15.38 10.24
C LEU A 69 11.87 14.26 11.06
N SER A 70 10.59 13.99 10.83
CA SER A 70 9.85 12.94 11.54
C SER A 70 8.62 12.50 10.74
N LEU A 71 8.28 11.22 10.89
CA LEU A 71 7.06 10.62 10.36
C LEU A 71 6.09 10.37 11.52
N LEU A 72 4.96 11.07 11.51
CA LEU A 72 3.89 10.85 12.47
C LEU A 72 2.82 9.93 11.87
N LYS A 73 2.55 8.82 12.54
CA LYS A 73 1.46 7.92 12.16
C LYS A 73 0.12 8.60 12.42
N LYS A 74 -0.86 8.25 11.58
CA LYS A 74 -2.23 8.69 11.79
C LYS A 74 -2.75 8.19 13.14
N PRO A 75 -3.36 9.04 13.98
CA PRO A 75 -3.97 8.58 15.22
C PRO A 75 -5.10 7.59 14.95
N GLU A 76 -5.28 6.62 15.86
CA GLU A 76 -6.29 5.55 15.75
C GLU A 76 -7.71 6.09 15.49
N ALA A 77 -8.07 7.23 16.09
CA ALA A 77 -9.37 7.86 15.92
C ALA A 77 -9.68 8.27 14.46
N PHE A 78 -8.68 8.35 13.61
CA PHE A 78 -8.79 8.74 12.19
C PHE A 78 -8.29 7.65 11.23
N ASP A 79 -7.96 6.47 11.73
CA ASP A 79 -7.53 5.32 10.92
C ASP A 79 -8.68 4.32 10.77
N VAL A 80 -9.02 3.93 9.54
CA VAL A 80 -10.08 2.96 9.25
C VAL A 80 -9.63 1.51 9.46
N GLY A 81 -8.33 1.27 9.64
CA GLY A 81 -7.75 -0.05 9.75
C GLY A 81 -7.78 -0.82 8.43
N VAL A 82 -7.72 -2.15 8.53
CA VAL A 82 -7.64 -3.06 7.36
C VAL A 82 -8.89 -3.92 7.17
N ASP A 83 -9.79 -3.95 8.16
CA ASP A 83 -11.03 -4.73 8.09
C ASP A 83 -12.14 -3.93 7.37
N PRO A 84 -12.61 -4.38 6.19
CA PRO A 84 -13.65 -3.71 5.41
C PRO A 84 -15.03 -3.67 6.09
N ASN A 85 -15.24 -4.47 7.14
CA ASN A 85 -16.51 -4.56 7.85
C ASN A 85 -16.43 -3.96 9.26
N SER A 86 -15.34 -3.25 9.58
CA SER A 86 -15.16 -2.64 10.89
C SER A 86 -16.19 -1.52 11.14
N PRO A 87 -16.52 -1.24 12.42
CA PRO A 87 -17.36 -0.09 12.78
C PRO A 87 -16.79 1.25 12.28
N MET A 88 -15.46 1.36 12.19
CA MET A 88 -14.81 2.57 11.70
C MET A 88 -15.03 2.77 10.20
N VAL A 89 -14.96 1.71 9.39
CA VAL A 89 -15.30 1.78 7.97
C VAL A 89 -16.77 2.17 7.78
N ALA A 90 -17.69 1.58 8.55
CA ALA A 90 -19.10 1.95 8.50
C ALA A 90 -19.34 3.43 8.85
N LYS A 91 -18.65 3.93 9.89
CA LYS A 91 -18.68 5.34 10.29
C LYS A 91 -18.15 6.27 9.19
N ALA A 92 -17.03 5.90 8.57
CA ALA A 92 -16.40 6.66 7.49
C ALA A 92 -17.28 6.72 6.24
N LEU A 93 -17.86 5.59 5.82
CA LEU A 93 -18.78 5.53 4.69
C LEU A 93 -20.02 6.40 4.92
N LYS A 94 -20.60 6.36 6.13
CA LYS A 94 -21.72 7.22 6.50
C LYS A 94 -21.35 8.70 6.41
N ALA A 95 -20.14 9.08 6.86
CA ALA A 95 -19.66 10.47 6.77
C ALA A 95 -19.52 10.94 5.30
N LEU A 96 -19.24 10.02 4.39
CA LEU A 96 -19.18 10.27 2.94
C LEU A 96 -20.55 10.16 2.24
N GLY A 97 -21.65 10.05 2.99
CA GLY A 97 -23.01 9.97 2.44
C GLY A 97 -23.38 8.62 1.83
N VAL A 98 -22.60 7.56 2.09
CA VAL A 98 -22.91 6.21 1.64
C VAL A 98 -23.93 5.57 2.58
N PRO A 99 -25.08 5.09 2.08
CA PRO A 99 -26.07 4.43 2.93
C PRO A 99 -25.56 3.06 3.42
N PRO A 100 -25.94 2.61 4.63
CA PRO A 100 -25.39 1.39 5.25
C PRO A 100 -25.63 0.09 4.45
N ASP A 101 -26.72 0.06 3.69
CA ASP A 101 -27.20 -1.06 2.88
C ASP A 101 -26.72 -0.99 1.42
N ALA A 102 -25.90 0.01 1.07
CA ALA A 102 -25.32 0.11 -0.26
C ALA A 102 -24.55 -1.17 -0.62
N PRO A 103 -24.84 -1.83 -1.76
CA PRO A 103 -24.16 -3.04 -2.19
C PRO A 103 -22.77 -2.73 -2.76
N ILE A 104 -21.83 -2.33 -1.90
CA ILE A 104 -20.47 -1.95 -2.27
C ILE A 104 -19.52 -3.12 -1.97
N PRO A 105 -18.73 -3.58 -2.96
CA PRO A 105 -17.72 -4.62 -2.74
C PRO A 105 -16.70 -4.22 -1.66
N PRO A 106 -16.17 -5.17 -0.87
CA PRO A 106 -15.20 -4.87 0.20
C PRO A 106 -13.97 -4.08 -0.26
N ALA A 107 -13.44 -4.39 -1.45
CA ALA A 107 -12.30 -3.67 -2.01
C ALA A 107 -12.61 -2.18 -2.23
N VAL A 108 -13.81 -1.86 -2.72
CA VAL A 108 -14.26 -0.48 -2.96
C VAL A 108 -14.47 0.26 -1.63
N LYS A 109 -15.02 -0.42 -0.60
CA LYS A 109 -15.11 0.15 0.75
C LYS A 109 -13.73 0.60 1.25
N MET A 110 -12.71 -0.23 1.08
CA MET A 110 -11.36 0.07 1.55
C MET A 110 -10.64 1.14 0.74
N SER A 111 -10.99 1.34 -0.53
CA SER A 111 -10.47 2.46 -1.33
C SER A 111 -11.18 3.78 -1.02
N PHE A 112 -12.44 3.74 -0.59
CA PHE A 112 -13.27 4.94 -0.43
C PHE A 112 -13.37 5.44 1.00
N ALA A 113 -13.55 4.55 1.99
CA ALA A 113 -13.72 4.92 3.39
C ALA A 113 -12.57 5.78 3.98
N PRO A 114 -11.27 5.53 3.69
CA PRO A 114 -10.18 6.36 4.20
C PRO A 114 -10.30 7.85 3.87
N LEU A 115 -11.04 8.20 2.80
CA LEU A 115 -11.25 9.60 2.38
C LEU A 115 -11.98 10.42 3.44
N ALA A 116 -12.86 9.80 4.24
CA ALA A 116 -13.58 10.48 5.32
C ALA A 116 -12.62 11.11 6.35
N PHE A 117 -11.39 10.62 6.42
CA PHE A 117 -10.36 11.08 7.33
C PHE A 117 -9.12 11.58 6.61
N ALA A 118 -9.18 11.80 5.28
CA ALA A 118 -8.06 12.34 4.53
C ALA A 118 -7.80 13.79 4.97
N ASN A 119 -6.53 14.16 5.13
CA ASN A 119 -6.15 15.52 5.48
C ASN A 119 -6.41 16.45 4.28
N SER A 120 -6.96 17.63 4.55
CA SER A 120 -7.40 18.58 3.51
C SER A 120 -6.64 19.91 3.54
N ASP A 121 -6.26 20.37 4.73
CA ASP A 121 -5.78 21.71 4.96
C ASP A 121 -4.84 21.79 6.17
N LEU A 122 -4.00 22.83 6.17
CA LEU A 122 -3.04 23.13 7.23
C LEU A 122 -3.14 24.61 7.60
N ALA A 123 -3.16 24.89 8.91
CA ALA A 123 -3.03 26.22 9.45
C ALA A 123 -2.01 26.25 10.59
N PHE A 124 -1.46 27.43 10.88
CA PHE A 124 -0.40 27.60 11.88
C PHE A 124 -0.76 28.73 12.85
N GLN A 125 -0.50 28.52 14.14
CA GLN A 125 -0.54 29.56 15.17
C GLN A 125 0.60 29.33 16.17
N GLY A 126 1.59 30.23 16.19
CA GLY A 126 2.79 30.05 17.00
C GLY A 126 3.49 28.73 16.67
N ASN A 127 3.65 27.86 17.67
CA ASN A 127 4.25 26.53 17.52
C ASN A 127 3.24 25.42 17.26
N HIS A 128 1.98 25.75 16.92
CA HIS A 128 0.96 24.75 16.68
C HIS A 128 0.63 24.65 15.20
N LEU A 129 0.63 23.41 14.70
CA LEU A 129 0.05 23.03 13.41
C LEU A 129 -1.36 22.51 13.63
N PHE A 130 -2.32 23.08 12.93
CA PHE A 130 -3.69 22.61 12.85
C PHE A 130 -3.83 21.89 11.51
N MET A 131 -4.04 20.58 11.55
CA MET A 131 -4.22 19.76 10.35
C MET A 131 -5.67 19.32 10.25
N GLY A 132 -6.41 19.91 9.31
CA GLY A 132 -7.80 19.59 9.03
C GLY A 132 -7.96 18.31 8.21
N ASN A 133 -9.10 17.65 8.40
CA ASN A 133 -9.55 16.51 7.61
C ASN A 133 -11.07 16.59 7.40
N PHE A 134 -11.61 15.70 6.55
CA PHE A 134 -13.05 15.67 6.24
C PHE A 134 -13.98 15.30 7.41
N TYR A 135 -13.44 15.09 8.62
CA TYR A 135 -14.17 14.77 9.84
C TYR A 135 -13.92 15.74 11.00
N GLY A 136 -12.87 16.55 10.95
CA GLY A 136 -12.40 17.39 12.07
C GLY A 136 -10.97 17.88 11.87
N PHE A 137 -10.18 17.98 12.94
CA PHE A 137 -8.79 18.41 12.87
C PHE A 137 -7.94 17.77 13.96
N ASN A 138 -6.63 17.74 13.73
CA ASN A 138 -5.61 17.43 14.73
C ASN A 138 -4.80 18.70 15.03
N ILE A 139 -4.30 18.82 16.26
CA ILE A 139 -3.36 19.88 16.65
C ILE A 139 -2.03 19.23 17.05
N TYR A 140 -0.94 19.69 16.45
CA TYR A 140 0.41 19.22 16.74
C TYR A 140 1.27 20.37 17.26
N ASP A 141 1.98 20.14 18.36
CA ASP A 141 3.09 21.00 18.77
C ASP A 141 4.31 20.69 17.90
N ILE A 142 4.73 21.67 17.12
CA ILE A 142 5.86 21.59 16.19
C ILE A 142 7.11 22.32 16.70
N SER A 143 7.14 22.71 17.98
CA SER A 143 8.33 23.33 18.61
C SER A 143 9.54 22.41 18.64
N LYS A 144 9.32 21.09 18.64
CA LYS A 144 10.36 20.05 18.65
C LYS A 144 10.02 18.95 17.64
N PRO A 145 10.40 19.12 16.36
CA PRO A 145 10.03 18.19 15.30
C PRO A 145 10.83 16.87 15.28
N ALA A 146 11.72 16.63 16.26
CA ALA A 146 12.57 15.43 16.37
C ALA A 146 12.87 15.08 17.83
#